data_AF-A0A957HI32-F1
#
_entry.id   AF-A0A957HI32-F1
#
_cell.length_a   1.000
_cell.length_b   1.000
_cell.length_c   1.000
_cell.angle_alpha   90.00
_cell.angle_beta   90.00
_cell.angle_gamma   90.00
#
_symmetry.space_group_name_H-M   'P 1'
#
loop_
_entity.id
_entity.type
_entity.pdbx_description
1 polymer ?
#
loop_
_entity_poly.entity_id
_entity_poly.type
_entity_poly.pdbx_seq_one_letter_code
_entity_poly.pdbx_strand_id
1 'polypeptide(L)' 'MHKPHKRNMRFLLVCIAGIMALTLTAGLTLRLDITAITILLIFQGLIFAAIWLWHHANRHTTGQEWWQDNEASGWRGY' A
#
# COMPACT_ATOMS: atom_id res chain seq x y z
N MET A 1 1.18 -24.22 -12.13
CA MET A 1 2.00 -22.98 -12.02
C MET A 1 1.15 -21.91 -11.32
N HIS A 2 1.53 -21.56 -10.11
CA HIS A 2 0.71 -20.84 -9.12
C HIS A 2 0.39 -19.40 -9.58
N LYS A 3 -0.90 -19.04 -9.73
CA LYS A 3 -1.37 -17.65 -9.87
C LYS A 3 -2.02 -17.15 -8.56
N PRO A 4 -1.27 -16.92 -7.46
CA PRO A 4 -1.86 -16.40 -6.21
C PRO A 4 -1.93 -14.86 -6.15
N HIS A 5 -1.25 -14.13 -7.04
CA HIS A 5 -0.95 -12.72 -6.78
C HIS A 5 -2.17 -11.78 -6.84
N LYS A 6 -3.10 -11.99 -7.79
CA LYS A 6 -4.26 -11.08 -7.96
C LYS A 6 -5.32 -11.20 -6.86
N ARG A 7 -5.44 -12.36 -6.20
CA ARG A 7 -6.44 -12.57 -5.13
C ARG A 7 -6.02 -11.89 -3.83
N ASN A 8 -4.73 -11.90 -3.54
CA ASN A 8 -4.17 -11.27 -2.35
C ASN A 8 -4.32 -9.75 -2.38
N MET A 9 -4.21 -9.09 -3.53
CA MET A 9 -4.36 -7.63 -3.58
C MET A 9 -5.81 -7.16 -3.40
N ARG A 10 -6.80 -7.84 -4.01
CA ARG A 10 -8.21 -7.47 -3.78
C ARG A 10 -8.57 -7.59 -2.30
N PHE A 11 -8.06 -8.64 -1.64
CA PHE A 11 -8.20 -8.82 -0.20
C PHE A 11 -7.52 -7.70 0.57
N LEU A 12 -6.28 -7.34 0.20
CA LEU A 12 -5.54 -6.23 0.81
C LEU A 12 -6.33 -4.90 0.72
N LEU A 13 -6.89 -4.58 -0.45
CA LEU A 13 -7.67 -3.36 -0.67
C LEU A 13 -8.96 -3.32 0.15
N VAL A 14 -9.60 -4.48 0.36
CA VAL A 14 -10.77 -4.60 1.24
C VAL A 14 -10.38 -4.41 2.70
N CYS A 15 -9.29 -5.03 3.15
CA CYS A 15 -8.76 -4.82 4.51
C CYS A 15 -8.42 -3.34 4.76
N ILE A 16 -7.84 -2.70 3.75
CA ILE A 16 -7.46 -1.28 3.74
C ILE A 16 -8.69 -0.36 3.87
N ALA A 17 -9.73 -0.58 3.06
CA ALA A 17 -10.98 0.18 3.16
C ALA A 17 -11.66 -0.04 4.53
N GLY A 18 -11.59 -1.28 5.05
CA GLY A 18 -12.03 -1.61 6.40
C GLY A 18 -11.27 -0.84 7.48
N ILE A 19 -9.95 -0.71 7.35
CA ILE A 19 -9.12 0.05 8.31
C ILE A 19 -9.48 1.54 8.33
N MET A 20 -9.74 2.17 7.18
CA MET A 20 -10.19 3.57 7.15
C MET A 20 -11.54 3.74 7.83
N ALA A 21 -12.50 2.86 7.54
CA ALA A 21 -13.82 2.88 8.17
C ALA A 21 -13.73 2.67 9.69
N LEU A 22 -12.88 1.73 10.14
CA LEU A 22 -12.61 1.50 11.55
C LEU A 22 -11.95 2.71 12.22
N THR A 23 -10.99 3.34 11.56
CA THR A 23 -10.29 4.53 12.09
C THR A 23 -11.24 5.70 12.26
N LEU A 24 -12.09 5.93 11.26
CA LEU A 24 -13.14 6.96 11.33
C LEU A 24 -14.14 6.64 12.45
N THR A 25 -14.62 5.40 12.51
CA THR A 25 -15.61 4.97 13.52
C THR A 25 -15.04 5.08 14.93
N ALA A 26 -13.81 4.61 15.14
CA ALA A 26 -13.10 4.69 16.42
C ALA A 26 -12.80 6.13 16.83
N GLY A 27 -12.38 6.97 15.87
CA GLY A 27 -12.13 8.39 16.13
C GLY A 27 -13.40 9.12 16.58
N LEU A 28 -14.53 8.83 15.92
CA LEU A 28 -15.83 9.40 16.27
C LEU A 28 -16.37 8.87 17.61
N THR A 29 -16.26 7.56 17.89
CA THR A 29 -16.72 6.99 19.18
C THR A 29 -15.90 7.47 20.37
N LEU A 30 -14.59 7.64 20.19
CA LEU A 30 -13.70 8.18 21.21
C LEU A 30 -13.75 9.72 21.30
N ARG A 31 -14.59 10.38 20.47
CA ARG A 31 -14.72 11.83 20.38
C ARG A 31 -13.37 12.54 20.20
N LEU A 32 -12.50 11.94 19.40
CA LEU A 32 -11.23 12.57 19.04
C LEU A 32 -11.48 13.85 18.24
N ASP A 33 -10.54 14.77 18.33
CA ASP A 33 -10.59 15.99 17.54
C ASP A 33 -10.63 15.68 16.04
N ILE A 34 -11.49 16.41 15.31
CA ILE A 34 -11.71 16.18 13.87
C ILE A 34 -10.41 16.38 13.09
N THR A 35 -9.55 17.30 13.53
CA THR A 35 -8.24 17.53 12.90
C THR A 35 -7.35 16.29 13.05
N ALA A 36 -7.32 15.69 14.25
CA ALA A 36 -6.55 14.48 14.51
C ALA A 36 -7.04 13.28 13.66
N ILE A 37 -8.36 13.09 13.56
CA ILE A 37 -8.96 12.05 12.70
C ILE A 37 -8.60 12.29 11.24
N THR A 38 -8.70 13.54 10.78
CA THR A 38 -8.39 13.93 9.39
C THR A 38 -6.92 13.65 9.06
N ILE A 39 -5.99 14.01 9.95
CA ILE A 39 -4.56 13.72 9.78
C ILE A 39 -4.33 12.21 9.66
N LEU A 40 -4.92 11.41 10.55
CA LEU A 40 -4.79 9.95 10.50
C LEU A 40 -5.30 9.36 9.18
N LEU A 41 -6.45 9.83 8.69
CA LEU A 41 -7.01 9.37 7.42
C LEU A 41 -6.16 9.79 6.21
N ILE A 42 -5.57 10.99 6.24
CA ILE A 42 -4.63 11.43 5.19
C ILE A 42 -3.39 10.52 5.16
N PHE A 43 -2.78 10.25 6.33
CA PHE A 43 -1.63 9.35 6.42
C PHE A 43 -1.96 7.96 5.91
N GLN A 44 -3.12 7.40 6.29
CA GLN A 44 -3.59 6.13 5.76
C GLN A 44 -3.75 6.18 4.23
N GLY A 45 -4.38 7.23 3.70
CA GLY A 45 -4.54 7.43 2.26
C GLY A 45 -3.21 7.45 1.50
N LEU A 46 -2.20 8.12 2.03
CA LEU A 46 -0.85 8.17 1.45
C LEU A 46 -0.20 6.78 1.40
N ILE A 47 -0.30 6.02 2.49
CA ILE A 47 0.21 4.64 2.55
C ILE A 47 -0.48 3.79 1.48
N PHE A 48 -1.79 3.93 1.31
CA PHE A 48 -2.53 3.17 0.30
C PHE A 48 -2.20 3.56 -1.13
N ALA A 49 -2.03 4.86 -1.39
CA ALA A 49 -1.57 5.34 -2.69
C ALA A 49 -0.19 4.75 -3.03
N ALA A 50 0.73 4.71 -2.06
CA ALA A 50 2.06 4.13 -2.25
C ALA A 50 2.00 2.62 -2.53
N ILE A 51 1.22 1.85 -1.75
CA ILE A 51 1.06 0.39 -1.98
C ILE A 51 0.43 0.11 -3.33
N TRP A 52 -0.60 0.88 -3.71
CA TRP A 52 -1.26 0.73 -5.00
C TRP A 52 -0.33 1.05 -6.15
N LEU A 53 0.45 2.14 -6.04
CA LEU A 53 1.44 2.54 -7.03
C LEU A 53 2.52 1.46 -7.19
N TRP A 54 3.06 0.97 -6.07
CA TRP A 54 4.04 -0.11 -6.03
C TRP A 54 3.50 -1.36 -6.75
N HIS A 55 2.29 -1.80 -6.40
CA HIS A 55 1.71 -2.93 -7.10
C HIS A 55 1.45 -2.64 -8.58
N HIS A 56 0.96 -1.44 -8.92
CA HIS A 56 0.69 -1.09 -10.32
C HIS A 56 1.97 -1.15 -11.16
N ALA A 57 3.08 -0.60 -10.66
CA ALA A 57 4.38 -0.71 -11.27
C ALA A 57 4.78 -2.19 -11.44
N ASN A 58 4.59 -3.01 -10.41
CA ASN A 58 4.93 -4.44 -10.44
C ASN A 58 4.01 -5.34 -11.29
N ARG A 59 2.93 -4.82 -11.88
CA ARG A 59 2.03 -5.65 -12.72
C ARG A 59 2.65 -6.07 -14.05
N HIS A 60 3.60 -5.28 -14.53
CA HIS A 60 4.23 -5.47 -15.83
C HIS A 60 5.73 -5.74 -15.72
N THR A 61 6.22 -5.89 -14.50
CA THR A 61 7.63 -6.14 -14.24
C THR A 61 7.98 -7.60 -14.46
N THR A 62 9.13 -7.82 -15.06
CA THR A 62 9.69 -9.13 -15.41
C THR A 62 10.62 -9.68 -14.35
N GLY A 63 10.95 -8.89 -13.31
CA GLY A 63 11.89 -9.29 -12.26
C GLY A 63 13.35 -8.95 -12.58
N GLN A 64 13.59 -8.20 -13.65
CA GLN A 64 14.92 -7.73 -14.10
C GLN A 64 15.08 -6.22 -13.97
N GLU A 65 14.12 -5.55 -13.33
CA GLU A 65 14.19 -4.11 -13.18
C GLU A 65 15.17 -3.74 -12.06
N TRP A 66 15.98 -2.70 -12.32
CA TRP A 66 17.05 -2.19 -11.44
C TRP A 66 16.63 -1.84 -9.99
N TRP A 67 15.34 -1.72 -9.72
CA TRP A 67 14.75 -1.40 -8.42
C TRP A 67 14.19 -2.64 -7.69
N GLN A 68 14.22 -3.81 -8.34
CA GLN A 68 13.83 -5.11 -7.80
C GLN A 68 15.04 -6.04 -7.55
N ASP A 69 16.23 -5.65 -8.01
CA ASP A 69 17.45 -6.39 -7.75
C ASP A 69 17.75 -6.39 -6.24
N ASN A 70 17.83 -7.58 -5.65
CA ASN A 70 18.27 -7.78 -4.27
C ASN A 70 19.77 -7.50 -4.10
N GLU A 71 20.48 -7.36 -5.22
CA GLU A 71 21.86 -6.91 -5.28
C GLU A 71 21.84 -5.46 -5.73
N ALA A 72 22.40 -4.54 -4.93
CA ALA A 72 22.65 -3.16 -5.34
C ALA A 72 23.78 -3.07 -6.40
N SER A 73 23.78 -3.97 -7.40
CA SER A 73 24.87 -4.20 -8.35
C SER A 73 24.65 -3.56 -9.71
N GLY A 74 23.51 -2.90 -9.97
CA GLY A 74 23.29 -2.07 -11.16
C GLY A 74 24.26 -0.90 -11.34
N TRP A 75 25.11 -0.61 -10.34
CA TRP A 75 26.20 0.37 -10.39
C TRP A 75 27.59 -0.23 -10.66
N ARG A 76 27.72 -1.56 -10.73
CA ARG A 76 29.01 -2.24 -10.96
C ARG A 76 29.10 -2.79 -12.39
N GLY A 77 29.41 -1.88 -13.31
CA GLY A 77 30.24 -2.17 -14.49
C GLY A 77 29.53 -2.78 -15.69
N TYR A 78 29.02 -1.91 -16.56
CA TYR A 78 29.38 -1.93 -17.98
C TYR A 78 30.04 -0.60 -18.30
#